data_AF-A0A1G2B1H6-F1
#
_entry.id   AF-A0A1G2B1H6-F1
#
_cell.length_a   1.000
_cell.length_b   1.000
_cell.length_c   1.000
_cell.angle_alpha   90.00
_cell.angle_beta   90.00
_cell.angle_gamma   90.00
#
_symmetry.space_group_name_H-M   'P 1'
#
loop_
_entity.id
_entity.type
_entity.pdbx_description
1 polymer ?
#
loop_
_entity_poly.entity_id
_entity_poly.type
_entity_poly.pdbx_seq_one_letter_code
_entity_poly.pdbx_strand_id
1 'polypeptide(L)'
;MVEVRKKEGESLEGLLRRFTKRVQQSGVLLRAKKGRFYSRDKSRREIREEAFRRELIQNKKEFLRKIGKLDAILEYQKGGRKMRRGVAKRILKTRVR
;
A
#
# COMPACT_ATOMS: atom_id res chain seq x y z
N MET A 1 -7.24 -21.73 1.68
CA MET A 1 -7.28 -22.00 3.14
C MET A 1 -5.90 -21.72 3.72
N VAL A 2 -5.80 -21.10 4.90
CA VAL A 2 -4.51 -20.85 5.57
C VAL A 2 -4.41 -21.79 6.74
N GLU A 3 -3.45 -22.70 6.69
CA GLU A 3 -3.18 -23.67 7.75
C GLU A 3 -1.74 -23.48 8.25
N VAL A 4 -1.56 -23.60 9.57
CA VAL A 4 -0.25 -23.69 10.21
C VAL A 4 -0.32 -24.76 11.28
N ARG A 5 0.57 -25.76 11.21
CA ARG A 5 0.70 -26.83 12.20
C ARG A 5 1.85 -26.50 13.17
N LYS A 6 1.68 -26.87 14.44
CA LYS A 6 2.69 -26.69 15.48
C LYS A 6 3.92 -27.55 15.15
N LYS A 7 5.11 -26.99 15.29
CA LYS A 7 6.37 -27.74 15.19
C LYS A 7 6.81 -28.22 16.58
N GLU A 8 7.57 -29.31 16.62
CA GLU A 8 8.18 -29.77 17.87
C GLU A 8 9.17 -28.73 18.41
N GLY A 9 9.14 -28.49 19.72
CA GLY A 9 9.94 -27.45 20.38
C GLY A 9 9.47 -26.00 20.20
N GLU A 10 8.35 -25.75 19.51
CA GLU A 10 7.86 -24.38 19.29
C GLU A 10 7.00 -23.85 20.45
N SER A 11 7.27 -22.59 20.84
CA SER A 11 6.39 -21.84 21.75
C SER A 11 5.07 -21.44 21.08
N LEU A 12 4.01 -21.30 21.87
CA LEU A 12 2.70 -20.89 21.36
C LEU A 12 2.74 -19.50 20.68
N GLU A 13 3.55 -18.58 21.19
CA GLU A 13 3.71 -17.25 20.59
C GLU A 13 4.34 -17.33 19.19
N GLY A 14 5.36 -18.19 19.01
CA GLY A 14 5.99 -18.42 17.71
C GLY A 14 4.98 -18.90 16.67
N LEU A 15 4.12 -19.84 17.07
CA LEU A 15 3.06 -20.36 16.23
C LEU A 15 2.08 -19.26 15.80
N LEU A 16 1.61 -18.43 16.75
CA LEU A 16 0.68 -17.32 16.48
C LEU A 16 1.28 -16.26 15.56
N ARG A 17 2.58 -15.95 15.71
CA ARG A 17 3.29 -15.01 14.81
C ARG A 17 3.32 -15.54 13.38
N ARG A 18 3.65 -16.83 13.20
CA ARG A 18 3.65 -17.46 11.86
C ARG A 18 2.25 -17.49 11.27
N PHE A 19 1.25 -17.86 12.05
CA PHE A 19 -0.15 -17.82 11.63
C PHE A 19 -0.56 -16.42 11.16
N THR A 20 -0.30 -15.39 11.98
CA THR A 20 -0.63 -14.00 11.64
C THR A 20 0.07 -13.56 10.35
N LYS A 21 1.37 -13.84 10.21
CA LYS A 21 2.12 -13.53 8.99
C LYS A 21 1.56 -14.26 7.77
N ARG A 22 1.21 -15.54 7.91
CA ARG A 22 0.62 -16.35 6.83
C ARG A 22 -0.76 -15.84 6.42
N VAL A 23 -1.60 -15.43 7.38
CA VAL A 23 -2.90 -14.81 7.13
C VAL A 23 -2.73 -13.49 6.38
N GLN A 24 -1.81 -12.63 6.80
CA GLN A 24 -1.51 -11.37 6.11
C GLN A 24 -1.02 -11.60 4.67
N GLN A 25 -0.03 -12.47 4.49
CA GLN A 25 0.52 -12.82 3.17
C GLN A 25 -0.52 -13.47 2.26
N SER A 26 -1.40 -14.31 2.81
CA SER A 26 -2.43 -14.98 2.02
C SER A 26 -3.45 -14.01 1.40
N GLY A 27 -3.59 -12.80 1.96
CA GLY A 27 -4.58 -11.82 1.55
C GLY A 27 -6.04 -12.25 1.75
N VAL A 28 -6.30 -13.34 2.50
CA VAL A 28 -7.66 -13.88 2.68
C VAL A 28 -8.62 -12.84 3.28
N LEU A 29 -8.15 -12.04 4.24
CA LEU A 29 -8.92 -10.97 4.84
C LEU A 29 -9.22 -9.85 3.85
N LEU A 30 -8.28 -9.51 2.96
CA LEU A 30 -8.49 -8.48 1.93
C LEU A 30 -9.51 -8.93 0.90
N ARG A 31 -9.45 -10.19 0.46
CA ARG A 31 -10.45 -10.77 -0.44
C ARG A 31 -11.84 -10.79 0.20
N ALA A 32 -11.94 -11.26 1.44
CA ALA A 32 -13.19 -11.27 2.19
C ALA A 32 -13.79 -9.86 2.37
N LYS A 33 -12.95 -8.86 2.67
CA LYS A 33 -13.39 -7.45 2.76
C LYS A 33 -13.85 -6.90 1.40
N LYS A 34 -13.13 -7.21 0.32
CA LYS A 34 -13.47 -6.75 -1.04
C LYS A 34 -14.80 -7.33 -1.53
N GLY A 35 -15.06 -8.61 -1.26
CA GLY A 35 -16.30 -9.30 -1.65
C GLY A 35 -17.45 -9.19 -0.66
N ARG A 36 -17.32 -8.42 0.43
CA ARG A 36 -18.37 -8.29 1.46
C ARG A 36 -19.66 -7.69 0.91
N PHE A 37 -19.56 -6.81 -0.07
CA PHE A 37 -20.68 -6.12 -0.68
C PHE A 37 -20.61 -6.24 -2.20
N TYR A 38 -21.78 -6.20 -2.85
CA TYR A 38 -21.86 -6.16 -4.30
C TYR A 38 -21.26 -4.84 -4.81
N SER A 39 -20.37 -4.95 -5.78
CA SER A 39 -19.84 -3.82 -6.54
C SER A 39 -20.24 -3.98 -8.01
N ARG A 40 -20.84 -2.95 -8.59
CA ARG A 40 -21.13 -2.91 -10.04
C ARG A 40 -19.83 -2.97 -10.83
N ASP A 41 -19.88 -3.59 -12.00
CA ASP A 41 -18.76 -3.58 -12.93
C ASP A 41 -18.47 -2.15 -13.42
N LYS A 42 -17.19 -1.86 -13.65
CA LYS A 42 -16.76 -0.54 -14.12
C LYS A 42 -17.19 -0.31 -15.56
N SER A 43 -17.66 0.89 -15.86
CA SER A 43 -17.91 1.33 -17.23
C SER A 43 -16.62 1.48 -18.04
N ARG A 44 -16.73 1.47 -19.37
CA ARG A 44 -15.59 1.70 -20.28
C ARG A 44 -14.86 3.03 -20.03
N ARG A 45 -15.56 4.04 -19.52
CA ARG A 45 -14.97 5.34 -19.18
C ARG A 45 -14.13 5.24 -17.91
N GLU A 46 -14.68 4.64 -16.86
CA GLU A 46 -13.97 4.47 -15.58
C GLU A 46 -12.71 3.61 -15.73
N ILE A 47 -12.75 2.57 -16.58
CA ILE A 47 -11.58 1.74 -16.89
C ILE A 47 -10.48 2.59 -17.55
N ARG A 48 -10.84 3.45 -18.51
CA ARG A 48 -9.90 4.35 -19.20
C ARG A 48 -9.28 5.38 -18.23
N GLU A 49 -10.10 6.02 -17.40
CA GLU A 49 -9.64 6.99 -16.42
C GLU A 49 -8.70 6.34 -15.38
N GLU A 50 -9.00 5.12 -14.94
CA GLU A 50 -8.12 4.38 -14.03
C GLU A 50 -6.79 3.99 -14.68
N ALA A 51 -6.80 3.59 -15.95
CA ALA A 51 -5.58 3.28 -16.70
C ALA A 51 -4.68 4.51 -16.85
N PHE A 52 -5.26 5.64 -17.26
CA PHE A 52 -4.55 6.91 -17.38
C PHE A 52 -3.97 7.37 -16.04
N ARG A 53 -4.76 7.27 -14.95
CA ARG A 53 -4.26 7.59 -13.60
C ARG A 53 -3.08 6.70 -13.20
N ARG A 54 -3.13 5.39 -13.51
CA ARG A 54 -2.04 4.46 -13.23
C ARG A 54 -0.76 4.90 -13.95
N GLU A 55 -0.85 5.21 -15.23
CA GLU A 55 0.26 5.69 -16.04
C GLU A 55 0.87 6.99 -15.48
N LEU A 56 0.04 8.00 -15.17
CA LEU A 56 0.51 9.25 -14.57
C LEU A 56 1.27 9.03 -13.26
N ILE A 57 0.78 8.13 -12.41
CA ILE A 57 1.44 7.80 -11.14
C ILE A 57 2.78 7.11 -11.39
N GLN A 58 2.88 6.21 -12.37
CA GLN A 58 4.14 5.56 -12.72
C GLN A 58 5.16 6.54 -13.27
N ASN A 59 4.78 7.37 -14.25
CA ASN A 59 5.66 8.39 -14.82
C ASN A 59 6.18 9.35 -13.75
N LYS A 60 5.31 9.75 -12.82
CA LYS A 60 5.72 10.57 -11.67
C LYS A 60 6.72 9.85 -10.77
N LYS A 61 6.48 8.57 -10.44
CA LYS A 61 7.42 7.77 -9.63
C LYS A 61 8.77 7.61 -10.32
N GLU A 62 8.78 7.34 -11.61
CA GLU A 62 10.00 7.21 -12.41
C GLU A 62 10.78 8.51 -12.47
N PHE A 63 10.10 9.64 -12.72
CA PHE A 63 10.73 10.96 -12.65
C PHE A 63 11.36 11.22 -11.28
N LEU A 64 10.61 10.95 -10.20
CA LEU A 64 11.11 11.09 -8.82
C LEU A 64 12.30 10.17 -8.53
N ARG A 65 12.32 8.96 -9.11
CA ARG A 65 13.45 8.02 -9.03
C ARG A 65 14.68 8.60 -9.72
N LYS A 66 14.52 9.13 -10.94
CA LYS A 66 15.61 9.71 -11.73
C LYS A 66 16.27 10.92 -11.04
N ILE A 67 15.48 11.75 -10.37
CA ILE A 67 16.01 12.92 -9.63
C ILE A 67 16.47 12.60 -8.20
N GLY A 68 16.47 11.31 -7.79
CA GLY A 68 16.93 10.88 -6.46
C GLY A 68 16.02 11.28 -5.29
N LYS A 69 14.79 11.76 -5.54
CA LYS A 69 13.84 12.21 -4.50
C LYS A 69 12.78 11.17 -4.14
N LEU A 70 12.83 9.99 -4.75
CA LEU A 70 11.85 8.94 -4.50
C LEU A 70 11.91 8.47 -3.05
N ASP A 71 13.10 8.27 -2.50
CA ASP A 71 13.27 7.69 -1.16
C ASP A 71 12.77 8.63 -0.06
N ALA A 72 13.08 9.93 -0.15
CA ALA A 72 12.57 10.94 0.79
C ALA A 72 11.02 11.00 0.81
N ILE A 73 10.37 10.77 -0.33
CA ILE A 73 8.89 10.75 -0.43
C ILE A 73 8.34 9.42 0.11
N LEU A 74 8.99 8.30 -0.19
CA LEU A 74 8.58 6.98 0.31
C LEU A 74 8.76 6.86 1.83
N GLU A 75 9.83 7.42 2.38
CA GLU A 75 10.06 7.52 3.82
C GLU A 75 8.99 8.37 4.51
N TYR A 76 8.63 9.52 3.91
CA TYR A 76 7.52 10.35 4.37
C TYR A 76 6.18 9.59 4.40
N GLN A 77 5.95 8.66 3.47
CA GLN A 77 4.73 7.85 3.41
C GLN A 77 4.74 6.63 4.35
N LYS A 78 5.91 6.05 4.63
CA LYS A 78 6.06 4.90 5.54
C LYS A 78 5.94 5.29 7.02
N GLY A 79 6.22 6.56 7.37
CA GLY A 79 6.07 7.09 8.72
C GLY A 79 4.60 7.33 9.11
N GLY A 80 3.91 6.31 9.60
CA GLY A 80 2.55 6.37 10.15
C GLY A 80 2.35 7.21 11.43
N ARG A 81 3.07 8.32 11.60
CA ARG A 81 2.80 9.34 12.62
C ARG A 81 2.41 10.63 11.93
N LYS A 82 1.15 11.04 12.14
CA LYS A 82 0.56 12.33 11.76
C LYS A 82 1.53 13.48 12.06
N MET A 83 2.36 13.90 11.11
CA MET A 83 2.94 15.24 11.15
C MET A 83 1.91 16.22 10.60
N ARG A 84 1.56 17.23 11.42
CA ARG A 84 0.55 18.27 11.14
C ARG A 84 0.73 18.77 9.70
N ARG A 85 -0.39 18.88 8.98
CA ARG A 85 -0.53 19.22 7.54
C ARG A 85 0.26 20.45 7.03
N GLY A 86 0.95 21.19 7.90
CA GLY A 86 1.66 22.43 7.59
C GLY A 86 3.09 22.28 7.04
N VAL A 87 3.82 21.20 7.36
CA VAL A 87 5.25 21.10 6.97
C VAL A 87 5.42 20.53 5.56
N ALA A 88 4.62 19.55 5.17
CA ALA A 88 4.71 18.91 3.86
C ALA A 88 4.29 19.83 2.69
N LYS A 89 3.36 20.77 2.92
CA LYS A 89 3.01 21.79 1.92
C LYS A 89 4.18 22.74 1.62
N ARG A 90 5.14 22.90 2.53
CA ARG A 90 6.27 23.83 2.35
C ARG A 90 7.33 23.25 1.39
N ILE A 91 7.57 21.95 1.44
CA ILE A 91 8.51 21.24 0.55
C ILE A 91 7.97 21.12 -0.88
N LEU A 92 6.65 21.06 -1.04
CA LEU A 92 5.99 20.95 -2.35
C LEU A 92 5.72 22.30 -3.04
N LYS A 93 5.89 23.44 -2.35
CA LYS A 93 5.53 24.78 -2.88
C LYS A 93 6.74 25.66 -3.22
N THR A 94 7.99 25.21 -3.02
CA THR A 94 9.21 26.01 -3.22
C THR A 94 9.81 25.95 -4.63
N ARG A 95 9.09 25.51 -5.66
CA ARG A 95 9.59 25.63 -7.05
C ARG A 95 8.49 25.76 -8.09
N VAL A 96 7.65 26.78 -7.90
CA VAL A 96 6.92 27.45 -8.99
C VAL A 96 6.98 28.94 -8.70
N ARG A 97 8.13 29.53 -9.04
CA ARG A 97 8.33 30.91 -9.49
C ARG A 97 9.61 30.89 -10.32
#